data_AF-A0A8J6YFH2-F1
#
_entry.id   AF-A0A8J6YFH2-F1
#
_cell.length_a   1.000
_cell.length_b   1.000
_cell.length_c   1.000
_cell.angle_alpha   90.00
_cell.angle_beta   90.00
_cell.angle_gamma   90.00
#
_symmetry.space_group_name_H-M   'P 1'
#
loop_
_entity.id
_entity.type
_entity.pdbx_description
1 polymer ?
#
loop_
_entity_poly.entity_id
_entity_poly.type
_entity_poly.pdbx_seq_one_letter_code
_entity_poly.pdbx_strand_id
1 'polypeptide(L)'
;MLSRKELRFERRSILTATQLRAIEKFPREFLRLMYSDYGDGIISGMDFIERDDEIFLTEGLLKLGDKIFIAEEINLSELMTGTAGGKRYKFVLGAPQRTVYENVITEKISLSVRELGKDGGLEFGQFRAGLVQLPSVNAEDLFEEFTRASRLNLLHVPFAVRGGVTFHPIIFRAILRRLEHKKNRAPIDSALMIRLADVGAVSMHALKIFVEGKGVTWLDDSRENIFNAVIEAVDKEWKITLPEIISGPEEPSQPKTQDYDGIFI
;
A
#
# COMPACT_ATOMS: atom_id res chain seq x y z
N MET A 1 -5.03 2.51 33.94
CA MET A 1 -6.19 3.39 34.19
C MET A 1 -6.66 3.95 32.85
N LEU A 2 -7.92 3.72 32.48
CA LEU A 2 -8.53 4.29 31.27
C LEU A 2 -9.30 5.55 31.69
N SER A 3 -9.11 6.67 31.00
CA SER A 3 -9.77 7.94 31.34
C SER A 3 -10.24 8.66 30.08
N ARG A 4 -11.49 9.13 30.07
CA ARG A 4 -12.04 9.98 29.02
C ARG A 4 -12.07 11.43 29.52
N LYS A 5 -11.53 12.35 28.73
CA LYS A 5 -11.61 13.80 29.01
C LYS A 5 -12.68 14.41 28.11
N GLU A 6 -13.49 15.29 28.67
CA GLU A 6 -14.50 16.05 27.94
C GLU A 6 -14.25 17.54 28.17
N LEU A 7 -14.22 18.32 27.10
CA LEU A 7 -14.10 19.77 27.16
C LEU A 7 -15.49 20.38 27.22
N ARG A 8 -15.79 21.09 28.32
CA ARG A 8 -17.02 21.87 28.45
C ARG A 8 -16.72 23.32 28.10
N PHE A 9 -17.52 23.88 27.19
CA PHE A 9 -17.45 25.27 26.76
C PHE A 9 -18.67 26.01 27.29
N GLU A 10 -18.46 26.96 28.19
CA GLU A 10 -19.54 27.77 28.74
C GLU A 10 -19.79 28.99 27.83
N ARG A 11 -21.05 29.37 27.68
CA ARG A 11 -21.43 30.51 26.82
C ARG A 11 -20.75 31.78 27.34
N ARG A 12 -20.11 32.53 26.44
CA ARG A 12 -19.35 33.77 26.75
C ARG A 12 -18.13 33.56 27.66
N SER A 13 -17.66 32.33 27.84
CA SER A 13 -16.41 32.06 28.55
C SER A 13 -15.19 32.25 27.63
N ILE A 14 -14.10 32.76 28.19
CA ILE A 14 -12.80 32.79 27.52
C ILE A 14 -12.13 31.43 27.75
N LEU A 15 -11.54 30.85 26.71
CA LEU A 15 -10.81 29.59 26.83
C LEU A 15 -9.62 29.75 27.78
N THR A 16 -9.58 28.87 28.77
CA THR A 16 -8.43 28.76 29.67
C THR A 16 -7.24 28.16 28.93
N ALA A 17 -6.02 28.47 29.39
CA ALA A 17 -4.80 27.85 28.89
C ALA A 17 -4.84 26.31 28.96
N THR A 18 -5.55 25.75 29.94
CA THR A 18 -5.73 24.30 30.09
C THR A 18 -6.63 23.72 29.01
N GLN A 19 -7.72 24.39 28.64
CA GLN A 19 -8.57 23.96 27.51
C GLN A 19 -7.80 24.04 26.19
N LEU A 20 -7.04 25.11 25.95
CA LEU A 20 -6.22 25.24 24.73
C LEU A 20 -5.16 24.15 24.62
N ARG A 21 -4.43 23.85 25.70
CA ARG A 21 -3.46 22.74 25.73
C ARG A 21 -4.12 21.38 25.49
N ALA A 22 -5.34 21.17 25.98
CA ALA A 22 -6.06 19.92 25.75
C ALA A 22 -6.48 19.77 24.27
N ILE A 23 -6.96 20.85 23.65
CA ILE A 23 -7.31 20.90 22.22
C ILE A 23 -6.09 20.65 21.34
N GLU A 24 -4.95 21.25 21.68
CA GLU A 24 -3.69 21.10 20.92
C GLU A 24 -3.09 19.69 21.05
N LYS A 25 -3.07 19.14 22.28
CA LYS A 25 -2.44 17.85 22.55
C LYS A 25 -3.24 16.65 22.02
N PHE A 26 -4.57 16.71 22.10
CA PHE A 26 -5.43 15.57 21.77
C PHE A 26 -5.20 15.01 20.35
N PRO A 27 -5.26 15.79 19.26
CA PRO A 27 -5.08 15.25 17.91
C PRO A 27 -3.69 14.66 17.69
N ARG A 28 -2.64 15.28 18.25
CA ARG A 28 -1.26 14.77 18.15
C ARG A 28 -1.10 13.42 18.83
N GLU A 29 -1.56 13.30 20.07
CA GLU A 29 -1.49 12.02 20.80
C GLU A 29 -2.37 10.95 20.17
N PHE A 30 -3.56 11.33 19.69
CA PHE A 30 -4.45 10.41 18.99
C PHE A 30 -3.79 9.80 17.75
N LEU A 31 -3.20 10.65 16.89
CA LEU A 31 -2.49 10.19 15.69
C LEU A 31 -1.24 9.38 16.04
N ARG A 32 -0.46 9.82 17.03
CA ARG A 32 0.73 9.10 17.51
C ARG A 32 0.38 7.68 17.99
N LEU A 33 -0.71 7.53 18.73
CA LEU A 33 -1.18 6.24 19.23
C LEU A 33 -1.76 5.38 18.09
N MET A 34 -2.57 5.98 17.22
CA MET A 34 -3.19 5.28 16.08
C MET A 34 -2.17 4.66 15.13
N TYR A 35 -1.06 5.37 14.87
CA TYR A 35 -0.01 4.93 13.94
C TYR A 35 1.28 4.50 14.65
N SER A 36 1.20 4.13 15.93
CA SER A 36 2.36 3.73 16.74
C SER A 36 3.05 2.48 16.19
N ASP A 37 2.28 1.51 15.68
CA ASP A 37 2.78 0.27 15.09
C ASP A 37 3.16 0.41 13.60
N TYR A 38 3.09 1.61 13.02
CA TYR A 38 3.35 1.84 11.60
C TYR A 38 4.82 2.21 11.37
N GLY A 39 5.38 1.78 10.24
CA GLY A 39 6.71 2.21 9.80
C GLY A 39 6.73 3.67 9.34
N ASP A 40 7.92 4.18 9.05
CA ASP A 40 8.10 5.53 8.51
C ASP A 40 7.81 5.55 7.01
N GLY A 41 6.88 6.40 6.58
CA GLY A 41 6.38 6.43 5.21
C GLY A 41 4.99 7.06 5.09
N ILE A 42 4.44 6.99 3.88
CA ILE A 42 3.13 7.56 3.54
C ILE A 42 2.03 6.77 4.23
N ILE A 43 1.14 7.44 4.97
CA ILE A 43 -0.03 6.80 5.60
C ILE A 43 -1.24 6.80 4.67
N SER A 44 -1.48 7.93 4.01
CA SER A 44 -2.68 8.17 3.19
C SER A 44 -2.43 9.36 2.27
N GLY A 45 -3.11 9.40 1.12
CA GLY A 45 -2.86 10.42 0.11
C GLY A 45 -1.46 10.27 -0.46
N MET A 46 -0.82 11.39 -0.83
CA MET A 46 0.49 11.40 -1.49
C MET A 46 0.54 10.43 -2.66
N ASP A 47 -0.53 10.42 -3.45
CA ASP A 47 -0.64 9.62 -4.66
C ASP A 47 0.03 10.35 -5.82
N PHE A 48 0.48 9.58 -6.81
CA PHE A 48 1.12 10.13 -8.00
C PHE A 48 0.07 10.30 -9.09
N ILE A 49 -0.09 11.52 -9.60
CA ILE A 49 -1.02 11.84 -10.69
C ILE A 49 -0.33 12.65 -11.78
N GLU A 50 -0.80 12.46 -13.02
CA GLU A 50 -0.41 13.29 -14.16
C GLU A 50 -1.51 14.32 -14.45
N ARG A 51 -1.11 15.59 -14.62
CA ARG A 51 -1.97 16.69 -15.06
C ARG A 51 -1.15 17.56 -16.02
N ASP A 52 -1.69 17.84 -17.19
CA ASP A 52 -1.06 18.74 -18.17
C ASP A 52 0.41 18.40 -18.47
N ASP A 53 0.71 17.11 -18.67
CA ASP A 53 2.06 16.55 -18.87
C ASP A 53 3.05 16.74 -17.70
N GLU A 54 2.56 17.12 -16.52
CA GLU A 54 3.33 17.22 -15.28
C GLU A 54 2.92 16.16 -14.26
N ILE A 55 3.88 15.71 -13.45
CA ILE A 55 3.66 14.74 -12.39
C ILE A 55 3.55 15.48 -11.06
N PHE A 56 2.49 15.16 -10.32
CA PHE A 56 2.23 15.69 -9.00
C PHE A 56 2.15 14.58 -7.96
N LEU A 57 2.56 14.92 -6.76
CA LEU A 57 2.29 14.17 -5.54
C LEU A 57 1.15 14.86 -4.81
N THR A 58 0.02 14.19 -4.60
CA THR A 58 -1.16 14.80 -3.97
C THR A 58 -0.96 15.08 -2.48
N GLU A 59 -1.88 15.83 -1.88
CA GLU A 59 -1.90 16.04 -0.43
C GLU A 59 -2.02 14.71 0.34
N GLY A 60 -1.51 14.68 1.57
CA GLY A 60 -1.60 13.46 2.38
C GLY A 60 -0.87 13.52 3.72
N LEU A 61 -0.71 12.33 4.31
CA LEU A 61 -0.11 12.13 5.62
C LEU A 61 1.17 11.30 5.50
N LEU A 62 2.20 11.76 6.18
CA LEU A 62 3.51 11.11 6.24
C LEU A 62 3.91 10.89 7.69
N LYS A 63 4.35 9.68 8.03
CA LYS A 63 4.94 9.35 9.32
C LYS A 63 6.46 9.34 9.26
N LEU A 64 7.09 10.00 10.22
CA LEU A 64 8.53 9.92 10.49
C LEU A 64 8.77 9.87 12.00
N GLY A 65 9.28 8.75 12.50
CA GLY A 65 9.41 8.50 13.94
C GLY A 65 8.06 8.56 14.64
N ASP A 66 7.92 9.42 15.65
CA ASP A 66 6.70 9.66 16.42
C ASP A 66 5.85 10.83 15.87
N LYS A 67 6.28 11.43 14.75
CA LYS A 67 5.66 12.62 14.16
C LYS A 67 4.86 12.26 12.91
N ILE A 68 3.75 12.97 12.75
CA ILE A 68 2.91 12.93 11.55
C ILE A 68 2.95 14.30 10.90
N PHE A 69 3.31 14.32 9.62
CA PHE A 69 3.35 15.50 8.78
C PHE A 69 2.17 15.50 7.83
N ILE A 70 1.59 16.67 7.61
CA ILE A 70 0.60 16.91 6.56
C ILE A 70 1.37 17.47 5.37
N ALA A 71 1.31 16.76 4.26
CA ALA A 71 1.89 17.21 3.00
C ALA A 71 0.82 17.94 2.19
N GLU A 72 1.17 19.11 1.70
CA GLU A 72 0.45 19.76 0.60
C GLU A 72 0.84 19.10 -0.71
N GLU A 73 0.11 19.42 -1.78
CA GLU A 73 0.42 18.96 -3.12
C GLU A 73 1.79 19.48 -3.60
N ILE A 74 2.57 18.61 -4.26
CA ILE A 74 3.92 18.93 -4.74
C ILE A 74 4.00 18.65 -6.24
N ASN A 75 4.42 19.64 -7.03
CA ASN A 75 4.79 19.44 -8.43
C ASN A 75 6.17 18.77 -8.50
N LEU A 76 6.21 17.47 -8.86
CA LEU A 76 7.45 16.74 -8.99
C LEU A 76 8.19 17.13 -10.28
N SER A 77 7.48 17.49 -11.35
CA SER A 77 8.08 17.96 -12.59
C SER A 77 8.92 19.22 -12.40
N GLU A 78 8.46 20.16 -11.57
CA GLU A 78 9.24 21.33 -11.19
C GLU A 78 10.56 20.94 -10.50
N LEU A 79 10.52 19.97 -9.58
CA LEU A 79 11.72 19.48 -8.90
C LEU A 79 12.70 18.75 -9.83
N MET A 80 12.21 18.19 -10.94
CA MET A 80 13.03 17.54 -11.96
C MET A 80 13.77 18.55 -12.84
N THR A 81 13.37 19.83 -12.85
CA THR A 81 14.03 20.87 -13.63
C THR A 81 15.49 21.04 -13.19
N GLY A 82 16.39 21.17 -14.16
CA GLY A 82 17.84 21.30 -13.90
C GLY A 82 18.57 19.98 -13.65
N THR A 83 17.89 18.82 -13.74
CA THR A 83 18.58 17.53 -13.77
C THR A 83 19.36 17.33 -15.08
N ALA A 84 20.54 16.71 -15.00
CA ALA A 84 21.38 16.49 -16.16
C ALA A 84 20.91 15.23 -16.91
N GLY A 85 20.67 15.39 -18.22
CA GLY A 85 20.11 14.34 -19.08
C GLY A 85 20.88 13.01 -19.00
N GLY A 86 20.13 11.91 -19.03
CA GLY A 86 20.68 10.55 -19.05
C GLY A 86 21.13 10.00 -17.69
N LYS A 87 21.27 10.83 -16.65
CA LYS A 87 21.55 10.40 -15.27
C LYS A 87 20.30 9.91 -14.54
N ARG A 88 20.51 9.15 -13.47
CA ARG A 88 19.45 8.65 -12.58
C ARG A 88 19.40 9.45 -11.29
N TYR A 89 18.18 9.73 -10.85
CA TYR A 89 17.87 10.55 -9.70
C TYR A 89 16.81 9.88 -8.84
N LYS A 90 16.69 10.38 -7.61
CA LYS A 90 15.63 10.01 -6.66
C LYS A 90 15.11 11.24 -5.94
N PHE A 91 13.82 11.25 -5.64
CA PHE A 91 13.23 12.20 -4.71
C PHE A 91 13.49 11.72 -3.29
N VAL A 92 14.02 12.60 -2.44
CA VAL A 92 14.30 12.29 -1.04
C VAL A 92 13.83 13.39 -0.13
N LEU A 93 13.28 12.99 1.02
CA LEU A 93 12.97 13.93 2.08
C LEU A 93 14.25 14.46 2.72
N GLY A 94 14.29 15.77 2.90
CA GLY A 94 15.30 16.45 3.68
C GLY A 94 15.14 16.22 5.18
N ALA A 95 16.06 16.80 5.96
CA ALA A 95 15.92 16.85 7.40
C ALA A 95 14.82 17.84 7.80
N PRO A 96 14.03 17.57 8.86
CA PRO A 96 13.07 18.53 9.38
C PRO A 96 13.74 19.83 9.80
N GLN A 97 13.24 20.94 9.27
CA GLN A 97 13.67 22.29 9.62
C GLN A 97 12.65 22.90 10.55
N ARG A 98 13.11 23.29 11.74
CA ARG A 98 12.29 23.92 12.76
C ARG A 98 12.40 25.43 12.65
N THR A 99 11.26 26.10 12.45
CA THR A 99 11.14 27.55 12.48
C THR A 99 10.24 27.97 13.64
N VAL A 100 10.53 29.13 14.22
CA VAL A 100 9.70 29.73 15.26
C VAL A 100 9.27 31.10 14.77
N TYR A 101 7.97 31.31 14.65
CA TYR A 101 7.38 32.58 14.22
C TYR A 101 6.15 32.86 15.08
N GLU A 102 6.05 34.05 15.65
CA GLU A 102 4.92 34.47 16.52
C GLU A 102 4.54 33.43 17.61
N ASN A 103 5.54 32.84 18.27
CA ASN A 103 5.39 31.76 19.27
C ASN A 103 4.78 30.45 18.74
N VAL A 104 4.69 30.28 17.43
CA VAL A 104 4.35 29.01 16.76
C VAL A 104 5.62 28.33 16.31
N ILE A 105 5.79 27.08 16.73
CA ILE A 105 6.85 26.20 16.24
C ILE A 105 6.31 25.43 15.04
N THR A 106 6.95 25.60 13.89
CA THR A 106 6.63 24.86 12.68
C THR A 106 7.82 24.00 12.31
N GLU A 107 7.58 22.71 12.07
CA GLU A 107 8.57 21.82 11.48
C GLU A 107 8.16 21.56 10.03
N LYS A 108 9.03 21.93 9.09
CA LYS A 108 8.82 21.70 7.66
C LYS A 108 9.85 20.71 7.14
N ILE A 109 9.44 19.85 6.23
CA ILE A 109 10.33 18.95 5.51
C ILE A 109 10.17 19.27 4.03
N SER A 110 11.28 19.46 3.34
CA SER A 110 11.28 19.65 1.89
C SER A 110 11.60 18.33 1.19
N LEU A 111 10.97 18.14 0.03
CA LEU A 111 11.36 17.11 -0.92
C LEU A 111 12.45 17.69 -1.84
N SER A 112 13.48 16.90 -2.12
CA SER A 112 14.62 17.33 -2.95
C SER A 112 15.03 16.23 -3.92
N VAL A 113 15.65 16.61 -5.03
CA VAL A 113 16.20 15.66 -6.00
C VAL A 113 17.67 15.40 -5.70
N ARG A 114 18.06 14.12 -5.67
CA ARG A 114 19.47 13.69 -5.54
C ARG A 114 19.82 12.67 -6.60
N GLU A 115 21.08 12.67 -7.04
CA GLU A 115 21.60 11.64 -7.93
C GLU A 115 21.58 10.27 -7.23
N LEU A 116 21.18 9.23 -7.97
CA LEU A 116 21.09 7.87 -7.45
C LEU A 116 22.49 7.37 -7.01
N GLY A 117 22.56 6.64 -5.89
CA GLY A 117 23.83 6.19 -5.30
C GLY A 117 24.42 7.13 -4.26
N LYS A 118 23.81 8.32 -4.03
CA LYS A 118 24.07 9.13 -2.84
C LYS A 118 23.13 8.72 -1.71
N ASP A 119 23.69 8.52 -0.52
CA ASP A 119 22.94 8.08 0.65
C ASP A 119 21.98 9.15 1.19
N GLY A 120 20.98 8.65 1.90
CA GLY A 120 20.18 9.41 2.86
C GLY A 120 18.75 9.71 2.45
N GLY A 121 17.90 9.77 3.47
CA GLY A 121 16.50 10.18 3.37
C GLY A 121 15.55 9.05 2.98
N LEU A 122 14.27 9.30 3.23
CA LEU A 122 13.18 8.45 2.78
C LEU A 122 12.85 8.79 1.32
N GLU A 123 12.76 7.77 0.46
CA GLU A 123 12.67 7.92 -1.00
C GLU A 123 11.22 8.04 -1.49
N PHE A 124 10.97 8.96 -2.44
CA PHE A 124 9.68 9.20 -3.09
C PHE A 124 9.74 8.95 -4.59
N GLY A 125 10.48 7.91 -4.96
CA GLY A 125 10.58 7.42 -6.32
C GLY A 125 11.89 7.80 -6.99
N GLN A 126 12.22 7.03 -8.02
CA GLN A 126 13.46 7.14 -8.78
C GLN A 126 13.14 7.34 -10.26
N PHE A 127 13.92 8.15 -10.94
CA PHE A 127 13.70 8.48 -12.34
C PHE A 127 15.00 8.68 -13.09
N ARG A 128 14.96 8.54 -14.42
CA ARG A 128 16.04 8.96 -15.30
C ARG A 128 15.69 10.33 -15.88
N ALA A 129 16.61 11.28 -15.81
CA ALA A 129 16.39 12.62 -16.34
C ALA A 129 16.04 12.58 -17.84
N GLY A 130 14.94 13.22 -18.20
CA GLY A 130 14.29 13.14 -19.51
C GLY A 130 12.77 13.21 -19.35
N LEU A 131 12.02 12.71 -20.34
CA LEU A 131 10.57 12.55 -20.23
C LEU A 131 10.27 11.36 -19.30
N VAL A 132 9.65 11.64 -18.15
CA VAL A 132 9.24 10.64 -17.16
C VAL A 132 7.74 10.58 -17.16
N GLN A 133 7.19 9.37 -17.19
CA GLN A 133 5.76 9.12 -17.07
C GLN A 133 5.49 8.23 -15.86
N LEU A 134 4.27 8.27 -15.32
CA LEU A 134 3.81 7.33 -14.32
C LEU A 134 3.64 5.93 -14.93
N PRO A 135 3.86 4.88 -14.13
CA PRO A 135 3.60 3.51 -14.57
C PRO A 135 2.09 3.28 -14.75
N SER A 136 1.73 2.62 -15.84
CA SER A 136 0.34 2.25 -16.12
C SER A 136 -0.10 1.06 -15.28
N VAL A 137 -1.24 1.20 -14.61
CA VAL A 137 -1.87 0.10 -13.85
C VAL A 137 -2.51 -0.97 -14.74
N ASN A 138 -2.62 -0.71 -16.05
CA ASN A 138 -3.25 -1.61 -17.03
C ASN A 138 -2.24 -2.27 -17.98
N ALA A 139 -0.94 -2.16 -17.69
CA ALA A 139 0.08 -2.77 -18.55
C ALA A 139 -0.03 -4.30 -18.56
N GLU A 140 0.32 -4.90 -19.70
CA GLU A 140 0.34 -6.36 -19.85
C GLU A 140 1.46 -6.99 -19.02
N ASP A 141 2.68 -6.42 -19.11
CA ASP A 141 3.81 -6.76 -18.25
C ASP A 141 3.96 -5.69 -17.16
N LEU A 142 3.44 -5.99 -15.97
CA LEU A 142 3.54 -5.11 -14.80
C LEU A 142 4.99 -5.00 -14.29
N PHE A 143 5.80 -6.05 -14.41
CA PHE A 143 7.17 -5.99 -13.92
C PHE A 143 7.99 -5.01 -14.77
N GLU A 144 7.92 -5.14 -16.09
CA GLU A 144 8.57 -4.22 -17.01
C GLU A 144 8.04 -2.79 -16.80
N GLU A 145 6.71 -2.59 -16.75
CA GLU A 145 6.11 -1.26 -16.63
C GLU A 145 6.58 -0.49 -15.39
N PHE A 146 6.75 -1.15 -14.24
CA PHE A 146 7.17 -0.50 -13.00
C PHE A 146 8.69 -0.40 -12.82
N THR A 147 9.47 -1.07 -13.68
CA THR A 147 10.95 -1.06 -13.62
C THR A 147 11.61 -0.33 -14.80
N ARG A 148 10.83 0.01 -15.84
CA ARG A 148 11.33 0.69 -17.05
C ARG A 148 11.93 2.06 -16.74
N ALA A 149 13.09 2.36 -17.34
CA ALA A 149 13.80 3.61 -17.08
C ALA A 149 13.08 4.90 -17.54
N SER A 150 12.11 4.79 -18.45
CA SER A 150 11.26 5.91 -18.90
C SER A 150 10.07 6.18 -17.97
N ARG A 151 9.92 5.36 -16.92
CA ARG A 151 8.85 5.48 -15.94
C ARG A 151 9.42 5.97 -14.61
N LEU A 152 8.57 6.62 -13.82
CA LEU A 152 8.86 6.88 -12.42
C LEU A 152 8.82 5.53 -11.68
N ASN A 153 9.95 5.09 -11.15
CA ASN A 153 10.04 3.87 -10.36
C ASN A 153 9.56 4.17 -8.93
N LEU A 154 8.50 3.48 -8.53
CA LEU A 154 7.81 3.67 -7.25
C LEU A 154 8.01 2.51 -6.26
N LEU A 155 8.84 1.52 -6.59
CA LEU A 155 9.00 0.30 -5.79
C LEU A 155 9.57 0.57 -4.39
N HIS A 156 10.40 1.60 -4.27
CA HIS A 156 11.06 2.01 -3.04
C HIS A 156 10.29 3.05 -2.23
N VAL A 157 9.16 3.55 -2.74
CA VAL A 157 8.32 4.51 -2.02
C VAL A 157 7.64 3.79 -0.84
N PRO A 158 7.95 4.14 0.41
CA PRO A 158 7.43 3.40 1.54
C PRO A 158 6.03 3.88 1.88
N PHE A 159 5.08 2.96 1.80
CA PHE A 159 3.74 3.15 2.33
C PHE A 159 3.65 2.53 3.72
N ALA A 160 3.35 3.34 4.72
CA ALA A 160 3.25 2.94 6.10
C ALA A 160 2.03 2.03 6.32
N VAL A 161 2.28 0.86 6.88
CA VAL A 161 1.25 -0.11 7.28
C VAL A 161 1.57 -0.63 8.66
N ARG A 162 0.59 -1.26 9.31
CA ARG A 162 0.85 -1.91 10.59
C ARG A 162 1.97 -2.95 10.45
N GLY A 163 2.97 -2.87 11.33
CA GLY A 163 4.14 -3.75 11.33
C GLY A 163 5.28 -3.32 10.40
N GLY A 164 5.21 -2.14 9.77
CA GLY A 164 6.33 -1.59 8.99
C GLY A 164 5.90 -0.78 7.77
N VAL A 165 6.55 -1.04 6.64
CA VAL A 165 6.26 -0.37 5.37
C VAL A 165 6.02 -1.40 4.27
N THR A 166 5.28 -1.01 3.25
CA THR A 166 4.97 -1.82 2.07
C THR A 166 5.16 -1.00 0.80
N PHE A 167 4.67 -1.49 -0.34
CA PHE A 167 4.65 -0.78 -1.62
C PHE A 167 3.63 0.36 -1.65
N HIS A 168 3.85 1.32 -2.54
CA HIS A 168 2.89 2.39 -2.78
C HIS A 168 1.54 1.85 -3.32
N PRO A 169 0.36 2.41 -2.93
CA PRO A 169 -0.97 1.98 -3.37
C PRO A 169 -1.16 1.78 -4.88
N ILE A 170 -0.45 2.55 -5.71
CA ILE A 170 -0.47 2.39 -7.18
C ILE A 170 -0.09 0.97 -7.64
N ILE A 171 0.86 0.32 -6.95
CA ILE A 171 1.27 -1.06 -7.25
C ILE A 171 0.13 -2.02 -6.94
N PHE A 172 -0.56 -1.81 -5.82
CA PHE A 172 -1.70 -2.63 -5.42
C PHE A 172 -2.92 -2.44 -6.34
N ARG A 173 -3.13 -1.23 -6.87
CA ARG A 173 -4.16 -1.00 -7.90
C ARG A 173 -3.86 -1.79 -9.16
N ALA A 174 -2.61 -1.84 -9.60
CA ALA A 174 -2.19 -2.66 -10.75
C ALA A 174 -2.40 -4.16 -10.49
N ILE A 175 -2.01 -4.65 -9.31
CA ILE A 175 -2.22 -6.05 -8.90
C ILE A 175 -3.71 -6.39 -8.86
N LEU A 176 -4.54 -5.54 -8.24
CA LEU A 176 -5.98 -5.76 -8.15
C LEU A 176 -6.61 -5.83 -9.55
N ARG A 177 -6.28 -4.89 -10.44
CA ARG A 177 -6.73 -4.91 -11.85
C ARG A 177 -6.34 -6.21 -12.55
N ARG A 178 -5.09 -6.66 -12.37
CA ARG A 178 -4.61 -7.91 -12.98
C ARG A 178 -5.41 -9.12 -12.48
N LEU A 179 -5.69 -9.19 -11.18
CA LEU A 179 -6.51 -10.25 -10.60
C LEU A 179 -7.99 -10.17 -11.04
N GLU A 180 -8.55 -8.97 -11.21
CA GLU A 180 -9.90 -8.77 -11.75
C GLU A 180 -10.08 -9.36 -13.16
N HIS A 181 -9.05 -9.30 -14.01
CA HIS A 181 -9.10 -9.85 -15.36
C HIS A 181 -8.68 -11.32 -15.45
N LYS A 182 -8.23 -11.92 -14.35
CA LYS A 182 -7.79 -13.31 -14.32
C LYS A 182 -8.99 -14.28 -14.37
N LYS A 183 -8.96 -15.20 -15.35
CA LYS A 183 -10.00 -16.21 -15.57
C LYS A 183 -10.07 -17.25 -14.44
N ASN A 184 -8.93 -17.86 -14.11
CA ASN A 184 -8.84 -18.93 -13.11
C ASN A 184 -8.15 -18.42 -11.84
N ARG A 185 -8.95 -18.12 -10.82
CA ARG A 185 -8.47 -17.58 -9.54
C ARG A 185 -8.37 -18.67 -8.48
N ALA A 186 -7.25 -18.69 -7.76
CA ALA A 186 -7.14 -19.46 -6.53
C ALA A 186 -7.93 -18.78 -5.41
N PRO A 187 -8.38 -19.50 -4.37
CA PRO A 187 -9.03 -18.87 -3.21
C PRO A 187 -8.20 -17.75 -2.56
N ILE A 188 -6.86 -17.91 -2.55
CA ILE A 188 -5.93 -16.91 -2.02
C ILE A 188 -5.87 -15.63 -2.90
N ASP A 189 -6.15 -15.75 -4.20
CA ASP A 189 -6.29 -14.58 -5.10
C ASP A 189 -7.50 -13.76 -4.67
N SER A 190 -8.65 -14.40 -4.41
CA SER A 190 -9.87 -13.73 -3.94
C SER A 190 -9.68 -13.08 -2.56
N ALA A 191 -8.96 -13.74 -1.64
CA ALA A 191 -8.65 -13.19 -0.32
C ALA A 191 -7.81 -11.90 -0.43
N LEU A 192 -6.79 -11.91 -1.30
CA LEU A 192 -5.98 -10.72 -1.57
C LEU A 192 -6.84 -9.61 -2.19
N MET A 193 -7.67 -9.92 -3.19
CA MET A 193 -8.55 -8.94 -3.85
C MET A 193 -9.49 -8.24 -2.85
N ILE A 194 -10.17 -9.00 -1.99
CA ILE A 194 -11.06 -8.43 -0.97
C ILE A 194 -10.28 -7.46 -0.07
N ARG A 195 -9.07 -7.86 0.34
CA ARG A 195 -8.24 -7.03 1.20
C ARG A 195 -7.77 -5.74 0.50
N LEU A 196 -7.40 -5.84 -0.78
CA LEU A 196 -7.00 -4.69 -1.59
C LEU A 196 -8.18 -3.75 -1.88
N ALA A 197 -9.38 -4.28 -2.10
CA ALA A 197 -10.57 -3.47 -2.33
C ALA A 197 -11.01 -2.69 -1.07
N ASP A 198 -10.82 -3.27 0.13
CA ASP A 198 -11.21 -2.64 1.40
C ASP A 198 -10.16 -1.63 1.90
N VAL A 199 -8.87 -1.99 1.85
CA VAL A 199 -7.80 -1.19 2.49
C VAL A 199 -6.83 -0.54 1.50
N GLY A 200 -6.83 -0.96 0.23
CA GLY A 200 -5.97 -0.39 -0.81
C GLY A 200 -4.50 -0.84 -0.76
N ALA A 201 -4.05 -1.42 0.35
CA ALA A 201 -2.69 -1.92 0.53
C ALA A 201 -2.61 -3.10 1.52
N VAL A 202 -1.57 -3.91 1.38
CA VAL A 202 -1.27 -5.04 2.29
C VAL A 202 0.19 -4.98 2.76
N SER A 203 0.47 -5.54 3.94
CA SER A 203 1.83 -5.60 4.48
C SER A 203 2.73 -6.55 3.69
N MET A 204 4.05 -6.36 3.81
CA MET A 204 5.04 -7.29 3.22
C MET A 204 4.85 -8.72 3.71
N HIS A 205 4.46 -8.90 4.98
CA HIS A 205 4.14 -10.21 5.52
C HIS A 205 2.94 -10.86 4.81
N ALA A 206 1.88 -10.11 4.55
CA ALA A 206 0.72 -10.61 3.81
C ALA A 206 1.06 -10.93 2.35
N LEU A 207 1.91 -10.12 1.70
CA LEU A 207 2.44 -10.43 0.36
C LEU A 207 3.27 -11.71 0.35
N LYS A 208 4.11 -11.92 1.37
CA LYS A 208 4.88 -13.15 1.50
C LYS A 208 3.99 -14.38 1.64
N ILE A 209 2.97 -14.33 2.49
CA ILE A 209 1.97 -15.40 2.62
C ILE A 209 1.28 -15.67 1.27
N PHE A 210 0.91 -14.61 0.54
CA PHE A 210 0.30 -14.75 -0.78
C PHE A 210 1.24 -15.44 -1.78
N VAL A 211 2.48 -14.99 -1.90
CA VAL A 211 3.50 -15.53 -2.82
C VAL A 211 3.80 -17.00 -2.50
N GLU A 212 4.06 -17.32 -1.24
CA GLU A 212 4.35 -18.69 -0.78
C GLU A 212 3.13 -19.60 -0.94
N GLY A 213 1.92 -19.09 -0.68
CA GLY A 213 0.67 -19.82 -0.89
C GLY A 213 0.38 -20.12 -2.37
N LYS A 214 0.99 -19.38 -3.30
CA LYS A 214 0.98 -19.67 -4.73
C LYS A 214 2.14 -20.59 -5.14
N GLY A 215 3.00 -21.01 -4.22
CA GLY A 215 4.17 -21.84 -4.47
C GLY A 215 5.20 -21.12 -5.35
N VAL A 216 5.33 -19.80 -5.18
CA VAL A 216 6.40 -18.99 -5.76
C VAL A 216 7.42 -18.72 -4.66
N THR A 217 8.71 -18.70 -5.02
CA THR A 217 9.79 -18.53 -4.04
C THR A 217 9.97 -17.06 -3.69
N TRP A 218 9.99 -16.76 -2.39
CA TRP A 218 10.42 -15.47 -1.87
C TRP A 218 11.95 -15.48 -1.69
N LEU A 219 12.68 -14.97 -2.69
CA LEU A 219 14.15 -15.11 -2.76
C LEU A 219 14.90 -14.23 -1.75
N ASP A 220 14.69 -12.90 -1.80
CA ASP A 220 15.39 -11.92 -0.97
C ASP A 220 14.50 -10.72 -0.58
N ASP A 221 15.08 -9.79 0.20
CA ASP A 221 14.38 -8.61 0.71
C ASP A 221 14.50 -7.37 -0.21
N SER A 222 15.05 -7.50 -1.43
CA SER A 222 15.07 -6.39 -2.39
C SER A 222 13.67 -6.09 -2.91
N ARG A 223 13.34 -4.81 -3.08
CA ARG A 223 12.00 -4.39 -3.52
C ARG A 223 11.66 -4.92 -4.92
N GLU A 224 12.64 -4.96 -5.80
CA GLU A 224 12.53 -5.48 -7.16
C GLU A 224 12.22 -6.98 -7.18
N ASN A 225 12.96 -7.80 -6.41
CA ASN A 225 12.73 -9.24 -6.42
C ASN A 225 11.44 -9.62 -5.69
N ILE A 226 11.10 -8.91 -4.60
CA ILE A 226 9.80 -9.04 -3.96
C ILE A 226 8.69 -8.73 -4.97
N PHE A 227 8.80 -7.61 -5.69
CA PHE A 227 7.80 -7.22 -6.66
C PHE A 227 7.67 -8.25 -7.78
N ASN A 228 8.80 -8.74 -8.32
CA ASN A 228 8.80 -9.81 -9.33
C ASN A 228 8.08 -11.07 -8.82
N ALA A 229 8.40 -11.54 -7.61
CA ALA A 229 7.76 -12.71 -7.01
C ALA A 229 6.25 -12.52 -6.81
N VAL A 230 5.82 -11.30 -6.45
CA VAL A 230 4.39 -10.95 -6.36
C VAL A 230 3.72 -11.02 -7.73
N ILE A 231 4.34 -10.46 -8.78
CA ILE A 231 3.79 -10.51 -10.14
C ILE A 231 3.72 -11.96 -10.65
N GLU A 232 4.77 -12.76 -10.46
CA GLU A 232 4.78 -14.19 -10.80
C GLU A 232 3.64 -14.95 -10.09
N ALA A 233 3.44 -14.69 -8.80
CA ALA A 233 2.35 -15.28 -8.02
C ALA A 233 0.98 -14.84 -8.53
N VAL A 234 0.81 -13.55 -8.86
CA VAL A 234 -0.43 -13.00 -9.45
C VAL A 234 -0.75 -13.66 -10.78
N ASP A 235 0.24 -13.87 -11.64
CA ASP A 235 0.05 -14.43 -12.98
C ASP A 235 -0.12 -15.96 -12.99
N LYS A 236 0.34 -16.65 -11.95
CA LYS A 236 0.24 -18.11 -11.85
C LYS A 236 -1.21 -18.59 -11.83
N GLU A 237 -1.61 -19.31 -12.87
CA GLU A 237 -2.95 -19.88 -12.99
C GLU A 237 -3.22 -20.95 -11.93
N TRP A 238 -4.45 -20.97 -11.42
CA TRP A 238 -4.90 -22.04 -10.56
C TRP A 238 -5.33 -23.25 -11.40
N LYS A 239 -4.56 -24.34 -11.32
CA LYS A 239 -4.98 -25.62 -11.89
C LYS A 239 -5.86 -26.34 -10.88
N ILE A 240 -7.15 -26.47 -11.20
CA ILE A 240 -8.05 -27.33 -10.42
C ILE A 240 -7.65 -28.77 -10.74
N THR A 241 -6.95 -29.43 -9.83
CA THR A 241 -6.86 -30.89 -9.86
C THR A 241 -8.20 -31.41 -9.37
N LEU A 242 -9.09 -31.76 -10.32
CA LEU A 242 -10.26 -32.55 -9.97
C LEU A 242 -9.73 -33.85 -9.35
N PRO A 243 -10.17 -34.23 -8.14
CA PRO A 243 -9.84 -35.56 -7.63
C PRO A 243 -10.32 -36.57 -8.67
N GLU A 244 -9.46 -37.52 -9.05
CA GLU A 244 -9.88 -38.68 -9.83
C GLU A 244 -11.13 -39.22 -9.14
N ILE A 245 -12.24 -39.23 -9.86
CA ILE A 245 -13.45 -39.88 -9.41
C ILE A 245 -13.04 -41.33 -9.22
N ILE A 246 -12.78 -41.73 -7.97
CA ILE A 246 -12.70 -43.13 -7.61
C ILE A 246 -14.04 -43.68 -8.05
N SER A 247 -14.05 -44.47 -9.12
CA SER A 247 -15.18 -45.27 -9.54
C SER A 247 -15.60 -46.08 -8.32
N GLY A 248 -16.68 -45.63 -7.68
CA GLY A 248 -17.26 -46.33 -6.54
C GLY A 248 -17.69 -47.73 -6.96
N PRO A 249 -17.69 -48.70 -6.02
CA PRO A 249 -18.02 -50.08 -6.32
C PRO A 249 -19.49 -50.22 -6.73
N GLU A 250 -19.73 -51.27 -7.50
CA GLU A 250 -20.96 -51.73 -8.16
C GLU A 250 -22.30 -51.31 -7.52
N GLU A 251 -23.27 -51.04 -8.39
CA GLU A 251 -24.67 -50.77 -8.09
C GLU A 251 -25.23 -51.70 -6.99
N PRO A 252 -26.03 -51.18 -6.04
CA PRO A 252 -26.76 -52.03 -5.12
C PRO A 252 -27.82 -52.82 -5.91
N SER A 253 -27.63 -54.13 -5.97
CA SER A 253 -28.61 -55.11 -6.42
C SER A 253 -30.02 -54.82 -5.87
N GLN A 254 -31.01 -54.80 -6.77
CA GLN A 254 -32.41 -54.51 -6.47
C GLN A 254 -32.97 -55.38 -5.33
N PRO A 255 -33.78 -54.84 -4.41
CA PRO A 255 -34.44 -55.64 -3.40
C PRO A 255 -35.51 -56.53 -4.04
N LYS A 256 -35.45 -57.83 -3.73
CA LYS A 256 -36.52 -58.79 -4.05
C LYS A 256 -37.81 -58.33 -3.35
N THR A 257 -38.88 -58.19 -4.12
CA THR A 257 -40.25 -58.06 -3.63
C THR A 257 -40.59 -59.27 -2.74
N GLN A 258 -40.83 -59.02 -1.45
CA GLN A 258 -41.51 -59.96 -0.57
C GLN A 258 -42.95 -59.49 -0.43
N ASP A 259 -43.87 -60.30 -0.96
CA ASP A 259 -45.30 -60.24 -0.71
C ASP A 259 -45.56 -60.28 0.80
N TYR A 260 -46.32 -59.29 1.28
CA TYR A 260 -47.04 -59.43 2.54
C TYR A 260 -48.54 -59.40 2.22
N ASP A 261 -49.11 -60.61 2.22
CA ASP A 261 -50.53 -60.84 2.40
C ASP A 261 -51.02 -60.06 3.62
N GLY A 262 -52.10 -59.30 3.43
CA GLY A 262 -52.78 -58.62 4.53
C GLY A 262 -53.44 -59.62 5.48
N ILE A 263 -53.65 -59.18 6.73
CA ILE A 263 -54.86 -59.48 7.50
C ILE A 263 -55.10 -58.29 8.44
N PHE A 264 -56.32 -57.78 8.35
CA PHE A 264 -56.99 -56.90 9.29
C PHE A 264 -57.21 -57.62 10.64
N ILE A 265 -56.90 -56.94 11.75
CA ILE A 265 -57.75 -56.56 12.91
C ILE A 265 -56.80 -56.15 14.05
#